data_AF-A0A970CEY4-F1
#
_entry.id   AF-A0A970CEY4-F1
#
_cell.length_a   1.000
_cell.length_b   1.000
_cell.length_c   1.000
_cell.angle_alpha   90.00
_cell.angle_beta   90.00
_cell.angle_gamma   90.00
#
_symmetry.space_group_name_H-M   'P 1'
#
loop_
_entity.id
_entity.type
_entity.pdbx_description
1 polymer ?
#
loop_
_entity_poly.entity_id
_entity_poly.type
_entity_poly.pdbx_seq_one_letter_code
_entity_poly.pdbx_strand_id
1 'polypeptide(L)'
;MQIYDRTGIGFRRLPRAEQLLYEKGYDRVRRQRDADFSIDITLAAGLRDNPDVRAGQAVGGALAGAAAGAIIGGALGDPGPGAAIGAASGGLLGLAAPAATTVVRIDINIQSFREGGSSFASSTIDLAHVPPPEAFHVIDAEIARMLQTLPRR
;
A
#
# COMPACT_ATOMS: atom_id res chain seq x y z
N MET A 1 -19.01 8.17 11.29
CA MET A 1 -17.76 7.82 10.59
C MET A 1 -17.26 9.03 9.82
N GLN A 2 -16.01 9.42 10.05
CA GLN A 2 -15.29 10.45 9.31
C GLN A 2 -14.06 9.82 8.65
N ILE A 3 -13.73 10.27 7.44
CA ILE A 3 -12.59 9.77 6.65
C ILE A 3 -11.67 10.94 6.36
N TYR A 4 -10.42 10.81 6.76
CA TYR A 4 -9.33 11.74 6.53
C TYR A 4 -8.40 11.13 5.49
N ASP A 5 -8.59 11.50 4.23
CA ASP A 5 -7.76 11.00 3.13
C ASP A 5 -6.54 11.90 2.90
N ARG A 6 -5.35 11.36 3.11
CA ARG A 6 -4.05 11.97 2.80
C ARG A 6 -3.30 11.21 1.70
N THR A 7 -3.97 10.30 1.00
CA THR A 7 -3.39 9.50 -0.09
C THR A 7 -3.50 10.20 -1.45
N GLY A 8 -4.45 11.13 -1.60
CA GLY A 8 -4.75 11.80 -2.87
C GLY A 8 -5.65 10.99 -3.82
N ILE A 9 -6.07 9.78 -3.40
CA ILE A 9 -6.91 8.85 -4.19
C ILE A 9 -8.39 9.29 -4.18
N GLY A 10 -8.81 10.10 -3.20
CA GLY A 10 -10.15 10.70 -3.16
C GLY A 10 -11.19 9.81 -2.48
N PHE A 11 -10.83 9.17 -1.38
CA PHE A 11 -11.74 8.34 -0.59
C PHE A 11 -12.87 9.20 0.02
N ARG A 12 -14.09 9.04 -0.51
CA ARG A 12 -15.30 9.73 0.02
C ARG A 12 -16.25 8.81 0.78
N ARG A 13 -16.23 7.51 0.47
CA ARG A 13 -17.10 6.49 1.05
C ARG A 13 -16.37 5.16 1.10
N LEU A 14 -16.84 4.30 1.99
CA LEU A 14 -16.29 2.96 2.23
C LEU A 14 -17.47 1.98 2.28
N PRO A 15 -18.05 1.60 1.12
CA PRO A 15 -19.31 0.89 1.06
C PRO A 15 -19.29 -0.44 1.80
N ARG A 16 -18.18 -1.21 1.75
CA ARG A 16 -18.08 -2.48 2.50
C ARG A 16 -18.00 -2.24 3.99
N ALA A 17 -17.20 -1.26 4.43
CA ALA A 17 -17.14 -0.90 5.85
C ALA A 17 -18.50 -0.41 6.37
N GLU A 18 -19.22 0.41 5.59
CA GLU A 18 -20.56 0.89 5.94
C GLU A 18 -21.57 -0.26 6.01
N GLN A 19 -21.55 -1.17 5.03
CA GLN A 19 -22.40 -2.35 5.02
C GLN A 19 -22.13 -3.25 6.22
N LEU A 20 -20.86 -3.51 6.56
CA LEU A 20 -20.50 -4.33 7.71
C LEU A 20 -21.00 -3.72 9.02
N LEU A 21 -20.88 -2.40 9.19
CA LEU A 21 -21.38 -1.71 10.38
C LEU A 21 -22.90 -1.86 10.49
N TYR A 22 -23.61 -1.69 9.37
CA TYR A 22 -25.06 -1.90 9.30
C TYR A 22 -25.45 -3.35 9.65
N GLU A 23 -24.77 -4.34 9.09
CA GLU A 23 -24.98 -5.77 9.40
C GLU A 23 -24.70 -6.11 10.86
N LYS A 24 -23.82 -5.34 11.53
CA LYS A 24 -23.57 -5.45 12.98
C LYS A 24 -24.60 -4.71 13.84
N GLY A 25 -25.59 -4.04 13.24
CA GLY A 25 -26.62 -3.29 13.94
C GLY A 25 -26.25 -1.84 14.27
N TYR A 26 -25.23 -1.29 13.60
CA TYR A 26 -24.82 0.10 13.78
C TYR A 26 -25.33 0.98 12.64
N ASP A 27 -26.04 2.04 13.00
CA ASP A 27 -26.55 3.04 12.06
C ASP A 27 -25.76 4.34 12.10
N ARG A 28 -25.69 5.01 10.94
CA ARG A 28 -25.09 6.33 10.83
C ARG A 28 -26.05 7.40 11.34
N VAL A 29 -25.66 8.07 12.42
CA VAL A 29 -26.43 9.19 12.96
C VAL A 29 -25.95 10.54 12.42
N ARG A 30 -26.87 11.52 12.36
CA ARG A 30 -26.58 12.89 11.87
C ARG A 30 -25.97 13.79 12.94
N ARG A 31 -26.28 13.56 14.21
CA ARG A 31 -25.81 14.38 15.33
C ARG A 31 -24.96 13.50 16.24
N GLN A 32 -23.81 14.02 16.67
CA GLN A 32 -22.88 13.30 17.54
C GLN A 32 -23.50 12.90 18.87
N ARG A 33 -24.41 13.72 19.41
CA ARG A 33 -25.11 13.44 20.68
C ARG A 33 -26.01 12.20 20.64
N ASP A 34 -26.40 11.76 19.44
CA ASP A 34 -27.24 10.57 19.23
C ASP A 34 -26.36 9.34 18.92
N ALA A 35 -25.03 9.50 18.88
CA ALA A 35 -24.07 8.44 18.58
C ALA A 35 -23.60 7.75 19.86
N ASP A 36 -23.45 6.43 19.80
CA ASP A 36 -22.81 5.68 20.89
C ASP A 36 -21.28 5.77 20.82
N PHE A 37 -20.73 5.93 19.61
CA PHE A 37 -19.31 6.13 19.34
C PHE A 37 -19.08 6.85 18.01
N SER A 38 -17.89 7.45 17.82
CA SER A 38 -17.39 7.89 16.52
C SER A 38 -16.30 6.96 16.01
N ILE A 39 -16.21 6.86 14.69
CA ILE A 39 -15.10 6.18 13.99
C ILE A 39 -14.43 7.23 13.11
N ASP A 40 -13.15 7.46 13.36
CA ASP A 40 -12.28 8.33 12.56
C ASP A 40 -11.25 7.46 11.84
N ILE A 41 -11.24 7.52 10.51
CA ILE A 41 -10.36 6.73 9.66
C ILE A 41 -9.38 7.67 8.99
N THR A 42 -8.08 7.48 9.18
CA THR A 42 -7.03 8.22 8.49
C THR A 42 -6.32 7.32 7.50
N LEU A 43 -6.23 7.76 6.25
CA LEU A 43 -5.51 7.08 5.18
C LEU A 43 -4.29 7.91 4.82
N ALA A 44 -3.09 7.36 4.94
CA ALA A 44 -1.85 8.05 4.60
C ALA A 44 -1.05 7.23 3.59
N ALA A 45 -0.70 7.85 2.46
CA ALA A 45 0.20 7.25 1.50
C ALA A 45 1.63 7.39 1.99
N GLY A 46 2.41 6.33 1.79
CA GLY A 46 3.83 6.31 2.10
C GLY A 46 4.59 5.53 1.03
N LEU A 47 5.91 5.66 1.08
CA LEU A 47 6.83 4.82 0.33
C LEU A 47 7.53 3.91 1.33
N ARG A 48 7.56 2.60 1.01
CA ARG A 48 8.34 1.63 1.76
C ARG A 48 9.40 1.02 0.87
N ASP A 49 10.61 0.94 1.39
CA ASP A 49 11.70 0.23 0.73
C ASP A 49 11.36 -1.25 0.63
N ASN A 50 11.42 -1.81 -0.57
CA ASN A 50 11.05 -3.18 -0.87
C ASN A 50 12.28 -3.96 -1.40
N PRO A 51 12.85 -4.88 -0.61
CA PRO A 51 14.04 -5.62 -0.99
C PRO A 51 13.80 -6.55 -2.19
N ASP A 52 12.58 -7.05 -2.39
CA ASP A 52 12.24 -7.95 -3.49
C ASP A 52 12.20 -7.19 -4.82
N VAL A 53 11.64 -5.98 -4.82
CA VAL A 53 11.68 -5.07 -5.98
C VAL A 53 13.13 -4.69 -6.32
N ARG A 54 13.96 -4.44 -5.30
CA ARG A 54 15.38 -4.14 -5.49
C ARG A 54 16.14 -5.31 -6.09
N ALA A 55 15.90 -6.53 -5.59
CA ALA A 55 16.50 -7.74 -6.14
C ALA A 55 16.06 -7.96 -7.60
N GLY A 56 14.78 -7.75 -7.91
CA GLY A 56 14.26 -7.82 -9.28
C GLY A 56 14.90 -6.78 -10.21
N GLN A 57 15.04 -5.54 -9.76
CA GLN A 57 15.70 -4.47 -10.52
C GLN A 57 17.19 -4.75 -10.73
N ALA A 58 17.88 -5.32 -9.74
CA ALA A 58 19.28 -5.73 -9.86
C ALA A 58 19.46 -6.85 -10.89
N VAL A 59 18.63 -7.89 -10.84
CA VAL A 59 18.68 -9.01 -11.81
C VAL A 59 18.29 -8.54 -13.20
N GLY A 60 17.19 -7.78 -13.33
CA GLY A 60 16.76 -7.23 -14.61
C GLY A 60 17.79 -6.28 -15.22
N GLY A 61 18.38 -5.41 -14.39
CA GLY A 61 19.46 -4.52 -14.78
C GLY A 61 20.71 -5.28 -15.20
N ALA A 62 21.10 -6.33 -14.48
CA ALA A 62 22.22 -7.18 -14.86
C ALA A 62 21.99 -7.90 -16.19
N LEU A 63 20.78 -8.43 -16.44
CA LEU A 63 20.46 -9.08 -17.70
C LEU A 63 20.46 -8.08 -18.88
N ALA A 64 19.79 -6.93 -18.72
CA ALA A 64 19.76 -5.88 -19.73
C ALA A 64 21.17 -5.33 -20.02
N GLY A 65 21.94 -5.11 -18.96
CA GLY A 65 23.33 -4.70 -19.03
C GLY A 65 24.19 -5.74 -19.74
N ALA A 66 24.05 -7.04 -19.41
CA ALA A 66 24.78 -8.13 -20.05
C ALA A 66 24.50 -8.19 -21.55
N ALA A 67 23.23 -8.06 -21.94
CA ALA A 67 22.85 -8.04 -23.35
C ALA A 67 23.46 -6.84 -24.08
N ALA A 68 23.33 -5.63 -23.51
CA ALA A 68 23.92 -4.42 -24.09
C ALA A 68 25.45 -4.50 -24.18
N GLY A 69 26.09 -4.99 -23.12
CA GLY A 69 27.54 -5.17 -23.04
C GLY A 69 28.05 -6.24 -24.01
N ALA A 70 27.31 -7.34 -24.21
CA ALA A 70 27.66 -8.37 -25.19
C ALA A 70 27.61 -7.82 -26.63
N ILE A 71 26.64 -6.95 -26.94
CA ILE A 71 26.54 -6.30 -28.26
C ILE A 71 27.75 -5.39 -28.49
N ILE A 72 28.11 -4.57 -27.50
CA ILE A 72 29.26 -3.66 -27.58
C ILE A 72 30.59 -4.44 -27.64
N GLY A 73 30.74 -5.47 -26.78
CA GLY A 73 31.92 -6.34 -26.76
C GLY A 73 32.06 -7.16 -28.04
N GLY A 74 30.96 -7.64 -28.61
CA GLY A 74 30.93 -8.33 -29.89
C GLY A 74 31.40 -7.45 -31.05
N ALA A 75 31.07 -6.15 -31.03
CA ALA A 75 31.60 -5.18 -31.99
C ALA A 75 33.13 -4.96 -31.83
N LEU A 76 33.67 -5.21 -30.63
CA LEU A 76 35.10 -5.11 -30.32
C LEU A 76 35.85 -6.45 -30.43
N GLY A 77 35.17 -7.50 -30.92
CA GLY A 77 35.76 -8.80 -31.21
C GLY A 77 35.65 -9.84 -30.08
N ASP A 78 35.08 -9.48 -28.92
CA ASP A 78 34.88 -10.44 -27.83
C ASP A 78 33.61 -10.12 -27.00
N PRO A 79 32.49 -10.83 -27.24
CA PRO A 79 31.23 -10.57 -26.56
C PRO A 79 31.23 -10.99 -25.08
N GLY A 80 32.12 -11.91 -24.67
CA GLY A 80 32.15 -12.43 -23.29
C GLY A 80 32.52 -11.38 -22.24
N PRO A 81 33.66 -10.70 -22.37
CA PRO A 81 34.06 -9.61 -21.48
C PRO A 81 33.06 -8.45 -21.50
N GLY A 82 32.50 -8.13 -22.67
CA GLY A 82 31.47 -7.11 -22.80
C GLY A 82 30.20 -7.45 -22.01
N ALA A 83 29.73 -8.69 -22.11
CA ALA A 83 28.57 -9.17 -21.36
C ALA A 83 28.81 -9.11 -19.84
N ALA A 84 29.99 -9.49 -19.37
CA ALA A 84 30.32 -9.47 -17.95
C ALA A 84 30.36 -8.03 -17.38
N ILE A 85 30.99 -7.09 -18.09
CA ILE A 85 31.04 -5.68 -17.70
C ILE A 85 29.65 -5.06 -17.75
N GLY A 86 28.89 -5.38 -18.79
CA GLY A 86 27.49 -5.00 -18.92
C GLY A 86 26.63 -5.51 -17.76
N ALA A 87 26.78 -6.78 -17.38
CA ALA A 87 26.04 -7.38 -16.27
C ALA A 87 26.37 -6.72 -14.93
N ALA A 88 27.66 -6.50 -14.66
CA ALA A 88 28.11 -5.86 -13.44
C ALA A 88 27.61 -4.41 -13.34
N SER A 89 27.76 -3.63 -14.42
CA SER A 89 27.30 -2.24 -14.45
C SER A 89 25.78 -2.13 -14.40
N GLY A 90 25.05 -2.94 -15.17
CA GLY A 90 23.59 -2.96 -15.17
C GLY A 90 23.00 -3.44 -13.84
N GLY A 91 23.63 -4.42 -13.18
CA GLY A 91 23.22 -4.90 -11.86
C GLY A 91 23.45 -3.85 -10.77
N LEU A 92 24.59 -3.16 -10.79
CA LEU A 92 24.88 -2.04 -9.87
C LEU A 92 23.90 -0.88 -10.06
N LEU A 93 23.59 -0.51 -11.30
CA LEU A 93 22.58 0.51 -11.60
C LEU A 93 21.18 0.06 -11.16
N GLY A 94 20.85 -1.23 -11.31
CA GLY A 94 19.62 -1.82 -10.80
C GLY A 94 19.52 -1.81 -9.27
N LEU A 95 20.63 -1.97 -8.55
CA LEU A 95 20.69 -1.83 -7.09
C LEU A 95 20.56 -0.39 -6.60
N ALA A 96 21.01 0.57 -7.43
CA ALA A 96 20.89 2.00 -7.16
C ALA A 96 19.50 2.56 -7.52
N ALA A 97 18.68 1.80 -8.25
CA ALA A 97 17.33 2.20 -8.61
C ALA A 97 16.43 2.27 -7.35
N PRO A 98 15.51 3.25 -7.29
CA PRO A 98 14.59 3.36 -6.18
C PRO A 98 13.65 2.13 -6.17
N ALA A 99 13.82 1.28 -5.16
CA ALA A 99 12.96 0.12 -4.89
C ALA A 99 11.84 0.48 -3.92
N ALA A 100 11.21 1.63 -4.12
CA ALA A 100 10.13 2.11 -3.26
C ALA A 100 8.79 1.57 -3.78
N THR A 101 8.04 0.94 -2.88
CA THR A 101 6.66 0.51 -3.14
C THR A 101 5.69 1.46 -2.46
N THR A 102 4.55 1.69 -3.12
CA THR A 102 3.50 2.54 -2.56
C THR A 102 2.80 1.73 -1.47
N VAL A 103 2.83 2.24 -0.25
CA VAL A 103 2.08 1.68 0.86
C VAL A 103 0.99 2.65 1.30
N VAL A 104 -0.13 2.12 1.76
CA VAL A 104 -1.18 2.92 2.40
C VAL A 104 -1.30 2.47 3.85
N ARG A 105 -1.03 3.39 4.76
CA ARG A 105 -1.29 3.23 6.18
C ARG A 105 -2.74 3.63 6.47
N ILE A 106 -3.41 2.78 7.24
CA ILE A 106 -4.79 2.92 7.65
C ILE A 106 -4.80 2.98 9.17
N ASP A 107 -5.14 4.13 9.72
CA ASP A 107 -5.32 4.32 11.16
C ASP A 107 -6.80 4.51 11.46
N ILE A 108 -7.38 3.68 12.34
CA ILE A 108 -8.76 3.75 12.78
C ILE A 108 -8.77 4.09 14.28
N ASN A 109 -9.41 5.20 14.62
CA ASN A 109 -9.70 5.58 16.00
C ASN A 109 -11.21 5.46 16.24
N ILE A 110 -11.59 4.72 17.27
CA ILE A 110 -12.97 4.52 17.68
C ILE A 110 -13.13 5.13 19.05
N GLN A 111 -13.93 6.20 19.16
CA GLN A 111 -14.16 6.91 20.42
C GLN A 111 -15.57 6.60 20.93
N SER A 112 -15.67 5.91 22.07
CA SER A 112 -16.94 5.63 22.75
C SER A 112 -17.39 6.84 23.55
N PHE A 113 -18.64 7.27 23.33
CA PHE A 113 -19.23 8.38 24.08
C PHE A 113 -19.93 7.94 25.37
N ARG A 114 -20.34 6.67 25.47
CA ARG A 114 -20.95 6.11 26.69
C ARG A 114 -19.92 5.71 27.74
N GLU A 115 -18.86 5.03 27.31
CA GLU A 115 -17.87 4.43 28.21
C GLU A 115 -16.62 5.31 28.39
N GLY A 116 -16.51 6.40 27.62
CA GLY A 116 -15.40 7.35 27.71
C GLY A 116 -14.05 6.79 27.21
N GLY A 117 -14.03 5.61 26.61
CA GLY A 117 -12.82 4.95 26.09
C GLY A 117 -12.59 5.21 24.60
N SER A 118 -11.32 5.14 24.19
CA SER A 118 -10.92 5.13 22.78
C SER A 118 -10.19 3.83 22.44
N SER A 119 -10.48 3.25 21.29
CA SER A 119 -9.75 2.13 20.72
C SER A 119 -9.03 2.56 19.45
N PHE A 120 -7.79 2.14 19.28
CA PHE A 120 -6.97 2.48 18.13
C PHE A 120 -6.49 1.21 17.43
N ALA A 121 -6.64 1.16 16.11
CA ALA A 121 -6.12 0.09 15.26
C ALA A 121 -5.39 0.68 14.06
N SER A 122 -4.23 0.14 13.73
CA SER A 122 -3.43 0.55 12.57
C SER A 122 -3.11 -0.66 11.71
N SER A 123 -3.23 -0.50 10.39
CA SER A 123 -2.80 -1.49 9.40
C SER A 123 -2.02 -0.79 8.28
N THR A 124 -1.15 -1.51 7.59
CA THR A 124 -0.41 -1.00 6.43
C THR A 124 -0.59 -1.98 5.30
N ILE A 125 -1.11 -1.49 4.17
CA ILE A 125 -1.30 -2.26 2.95
C ILE A 125 -0.19 -1.92 1.98
N ASP A 126 0.47 -2.95 1.45
CA ASP A 126 1.36 -2.80 0.31
C ASP A 126 0.54 -2.84 -0.99
N LEU A 127 0.65 -1.75 -1.78
CA LEU A 127 -0.02 -1.63 -3.06
C LEU A 127 0.90 -1.97 -4.24
N ALA A 128 2.11 -2.49 -4.01
CA ALA A 128 3.08 -2.84 -5.06
C ALA A 128 2.49 -3.69 -6.19
N HIS A 129 1.59 -4.61 -5.84
CA HIS A 129 0.97 -5.56 -6.77
C HIS A 129 -0.52 -5.28 -7.00
N VAL A 130 -1.03 -4.15 -6.51
CA VAL A 130 -2.44 -3.79 -6.62
C VAL A 130 -2.60 -2.77 -7.75
N PRO A 131 -3.36 -3.09 -8.81
CA PRO A 131 -3.65 -2.13 -9.85
C PRO A 131 -4.30 -0.85 -9.25
N PRO A 132 -3.99 0.36 -9.76
CA PRO A 132 -4.59 1.60 -9.29
C PRO A 132 -6.13 1.58 -9.15
N PRO A 133 -6.92 1.01 -10.09
CA PRO A 133 -8.38 0.95 -9.93
C PRO A 133 -8.83 0.03 -8.80
N GLU A 134 -8.02 -0.96 -8.41
CA GLU A 134 -8.37 -1.95 -7.38
C GLU A 134 -7.97 -1.51 -5.97
N ALA A 135 -7.05 -0.54 -5.84
CA ALA A 135 -6.56 -0.03 -4.56
C ALA A 135 -7.71 0.40 -3.63
N PHE A 136 -8.77 1.00 -4.17
CA PHE A 136 -9.96 1.37 -3.42
C PHE A 136 -10.63 0.16 -2.75
N HIS A 137 -10.83 -0.92 -3.49
CA HIS A 137 -11.51 -2.12 -3.01
C HIS A 137 -10.70 -2.86 -1.95
N VAL A 138 -9.38 -2.90 -2.11
CA VAL A 138 -8.47 -3.51 -1.14
C VAL A 138 -8.46 -2.73 0.17
N ILE A 139 -8.41 -1.40 0.10
CA ILE A 139 -8.42 -0.53 1.29
C ILE A 139 -9.77 -0.62 2.03
N ASP A 140 -10.90 -0.57 1.31
CA ASP A 140 -12.23 -0.72 1.93
C ASP A 140 -12.42 -2.10 2.58
N ALA A 141 -11.93 -3.17 1.93
CA ALA A 141 -11.95 -4.52 2.50
C ALA A 141 -11.14 -4.63 3.80
N GLU A 142 -9.96 -4.02 3.83
CA GLU A 142 -9.10 -4.03 5.02
C GLU A 142 -9.71 -3.23 6.16
N ILE A 143 -10.29 -2.07 5.88
CA ILE A 143 -11.02 -1.28 6.90
C ILE A 143 -12.19 -2.09 7.45
N ALA A 144 -12.98 -2.73 6.57
CA ALA A 144 -14.05 -3.61 7.01
C ALA A 144 -13.50 -4.74 7.91
N ARG A 145 -12.41 -5.39 7.52
CA ARG A 145 -11.74 -6.42 8.34
C ARG A 145 -11.32 -5.89 9.71
N MET A 146 -10.75 -4.69 9.79
CA MET A 146 -10.39 -4.07 11.08
C MET A 146 -11.63 -3.82 11.95
N LEU A 147 -12.71 -3.34 11.35
CA LEU A 147 -14.00 -3.09 12.03
C LEU A 147 -14.76 -4.38 12.39
N GLN A 148 -14.39 -5.55 11.85
CA GLN A 148 -15.02 -6.83 12.24
C GLN A 148 -14.85 -7.14 13.73
N THR A 149 -13.81 -6.61 14.35
CA THR A 149 -13.52 -6.74 15.78
C THR A 149 -14.55 -6.07 16.69
N LEU A 150 -15.36 -5.14 16.15
CA LEU A 150 -16.45 -4.52 16.89
C LEU A 150 -17.48 -5.58 17.31
N PRO A 151 -18.06 -5.47 18.52
CA PRO A 151 -19.15 -6.34 18.92
C PRO A 151 -20.36 -6.18 17.99
N ARG A 152 -21.26 -7.16 17.98
CA ARG A 152 -22.59 -6.97 17.38
C ARG A 152 -23.49 -6.26 18.37
N ARG A 153 -24.40 -5.44 17.86
CA ARG A 153 -25.42 -4.75 18.66
C ARG A 153 -26.74 -5.51 18.68
#